data_AF-A0A2L2XD78-F1
#
_entry.id   AF-A0A2L2XD78-F1
#
_cell.length_a   1.000
_cell.length_b   1.000
_cell.length_c   1.000
_cell.angle_alpha   90.00
_cell.angle_beta   90.00
_cell.angle_gamma   90.00
#
_symmetry.space_group_name_H-M   'P 1'
#
loop_
_entity.id
_entity.type
_entity.pdbx_description
1 polymer ?
#
loop_
_entity_poly.entity_id
_entity_poly.type
_entity_poly.pdbx_seq_one_letter_code
_entity_poly.pdbx_strand_id
1 'polypeptide(L)'
;MTHSELANLLKAKFQAGDLRDYEIVIALIAMVKDNTINLKSIQPVLEEIHNNNYPDIVTSLEKAMKIIDDRLIDDVLEGVRNEVRGKDSGSPG
;
A
#
# COMPACT_ATOMS: atom_id res chain seq x y z
N MET A 1 13.23 2.44 -2.98
CA MET A 1 12.35 1.26 -3.11
C MET A 1 11.88 1.19 -4.55
N THR A 2 12.11 0.08 -5.22
CA THR A 2 11.62 -0.16 -6.59
C THR A 2 10.15 -0.59 -6.58
N HIS A 3 9.46 -0.51 -7.73
CA HIS A 3 8.07 -1.00 -7.83
C HIS A 3 7.96 -2.48 -7.48
N SER A 4 8.93 -3.31 -7.88
CA SER A 4 8.96 -4.74 -7.57
C SER A 4 9.17 -5.01 -6.08
N GLU A 5 10.01 -4.24 -5.39
CA GLU A 5 10.19 -4.37 -3.93
C GLU A 5 8.89 -4.03 -3.18
N LEU A 6 8.22 -2.95 -3.57
CA LEU A 6 6.94 -2.54 -2.98
C LEU A 6 5.85 -3.57 -3.25
N ALA A 7 5.73 -4.04 -4.49
CA ALA A 7 4.76 -5.05 -4.86
C ALA A 7 4.98 -6.36 -4.09
N ASN A 8 6.22 -6.83 -3.96
CA ASN A 8 6.54 -8.04 -3.21
C ASN A 8 6.18 -7.91 -1.72
N LEU A 9 6.48 -6.76 -1.11
CA LEU A 9 6.14 -6.50 0.29
C LEU A 9 4.61 -6.54 0.52
N LEU A 10 3.86 -5.84 -0.33
CA LEU A 10 2.40 -5.77 -0.22
C LEU A 10 1.74 -7.11 -0.56
N LYS A 11 2.23 -7.81 -1.57
CA LYS A 11 1.79 -9.16 -1.95
C LYS A 11 2.00 -10.17 -0.82
N ALA A 12 3.15 -10.12 -0.14
CA ALA A 12 3.42 -10.99 1.01
C ALA A 12 2.43 -10.73 2.16
N LYS A 13 2.17 -9.46 2.50
CA LYS A 13 1.18 -9.09 3.53
C LYS A 13 -0.25 -9.47 3.14
N PHE A 14 -0.62 -9.30 1.87
CA PHE A 14 -1.91 -9.74 1.34
C PHE A 14 -2.09 -11.26 1.46
N GLN A 15 -1.09 -12.02 1.04
CA GLN A 15 -1.12 -13.49 1.10
C GLN A 15 -1.12 -14.03 2.53
N ALA A 16 -0.48 -13.31 3.46
CA ALA A 16 -0.53 -13.62 4.89
C ALA A 16 -1.89 -13.29 5.54
N GLY A 17 -2.76 -12.54 4.86
CA GLY A 17 -4.04 -12.06 5.39
C GLY A 17 -3.91 -10.84 6.31
N ASP A 18 -2.70 -10.25 6.42
CA ASP A 18 -2.43 -9.05 7.22
C ASP A 18 -3.03 -7.79 6.58
N LEU A 19 -3.27 -7.83 5.28
CA LEU A 19 -3.91 -6.77 4.52
C LEU A 19 -5.03 -7.34 3.66
N ARG A 20 -6.13 -6.60 3.58
CA ARG A 20 -7.19 -6.81 2.60
C ARG A 20 -6.84 -6.08 1.30
N ASP A 21 -7.43 -6.57 0.23
CA ASP A 21 -7.26 -6.08 -1.14
C ASP A 21 -7.43 -4.55 -1.26
N TYR A 22 -8.44 -3.99 -0.58
CA TYR A 22 -8.70 -2.55 -0.58
C TYR A 22 -7.74 -1.75 0.34
N GLU A 23 -7.16 -2.35 1.37
CA GLU A 23 -6.21 -1.68 2.28
C GLU A 23 -4.88 -1.41 1.57
N ILE A 24 -4.50 -2.30 0.65
CA ILE A 24 -3.37 -2.12 -0.27
C ILE A 24 -3.60 -0.88 -1.15
N VAL A 25 -4.80 -0.73 -1.72
CA VAL A 25 -5.14 0.42 -2.56
C VAL A 25 -5.06 1.72 -1.76
N ILE A 26 -5.58 1.73 -0.52
CA ILE A 26 -5.51 2.90 0.37
C ILE A 26 -4.06 3.25 0.68
N ALA A 27 -3.22 2.26 1.01
CA ALA A 27 -1.80 2.47 1.27
C ALA A 27 -1.07 3.07 0.04
N LEU A 28 -1.37 2.59 -1.17
CA LEU A 28 -0.79 3.12 -2.41
C LEU A 28 -1.21 4.57 -2.66
N ILE A 29 -2.49 4.92 -2.44
CA ILE A 29 -3.00 6.28 -2.57
C ILE A 29 -2.33 7.21 -1.54
N ALA A 30 -2.19 6.76 -0.30
CA ALA A 30 -1.48 7.47 0.75
C ALA A 30 -0.03 7.77 0.31
N MET A 31 0.71 6.76 -0.17
CA MET A 31 2.07 6.94 -0.65
C MET A 31 2.19 7.90 -1.85
N VAL A 32 1.17 7.98 -2.72
CA VAL A 32 1.10 9.00 -3.77
C VAL A 32 0.89 10.40 -3.19
N LYS A 33 -0.02 10.56 -2.22
CA LYS A 33 -0.27 11.84 -1.53
C LYS A 33 0.99 12.37 -0.83
N ASP A 34 1.80 11.48 -0.27
CA ASP A 34 3.09 11.81 0.37
C ASP A 34 4.26 11.94 -0.61
N ASN A 35 4.02 11.88 -1.92
CA ASN A 35 5.04 11.91 -2.98
C ASN A 35 6.12 10.82 -2.86
N THR A 36 5.84 9.73 -2.13
CA THR A 36 6.76 8.59 -2.01
C THR A 36 6.80 7.78 -3.31
N ILE A 37 5.67 7.65 -3.98
CA ILE A 37 5.55 7.06 -5.32
C ILE A 37 4.72 7.96 -6.22
N ASN A 38 4.81 7.75 -7.54
CA ASN A 38 3.98 8.49 -8.49
C ASN A 38 2.68 7.71 -8.79
N LEU A 39 1.65 8.41 -9.25
CA LEU A 39 0.36 7.78 -9.59
C LEU A 39 0.50 6.67 -10.65
N LYS A 40 1.44 6.81 -11.59
CA LYS A 40 1.70 5.81 -12.64
C LYS A 40 2.32 4.51 -12.08
N SER A 41 2.88 4.55 -10.88
CA SER A 41 3.43 3.40 -10.18
C SER A 41 2.35 2.50 -9.57
N ILE A 42 1.13 3.00 -9.38
CA ILE A 42 0.06 2.21 -8.74
C ILE A 42 -0.34 1.01 -9.61
N GLN A 43 -0.58 1.24 -10.90
CA GLN A 43 -1.05 0.20 -11.83
C GLN A 43 -0.14 -1.05 -11.84
N PRO A 44 1.17 -0.96 -12.10
CA PRO A 44 2.02 -2.14 -12.14
C PRO A 44 2.12 -2.87 -10.80
N VAL A 45 1.95 -2.16 -9.67
CA VAL A 45 1.93 -2.79 -8.35
C VAL A 45 0.64 -3.60 -8.13
N LEU A 46 -0.52 -3.03 -8.50
CA LEU A 46 -1.79 -3.76 -8.40
C LEU A 46 -1.85 -4.95 -9.36
N GLU A 47 -1.32 -4.80 -10.57
CA GLU A 47 -1.18 -5.90 -11.53
C GLU A 47 -0.35 -7.05 -10.95
N GLU A 48 0.78 -6.76 -10.32
CA GLU A 48 1.61 -7.79 -9.70
C GLU A 48 0.92 -8.49 -8.51
N ILE A 49 0.23 -7.73 -7.65
CA ILE A 49 -0.48 -8.28 -6.48
C ILE A 49 -1.62 -9.19 -6.90
N HIS A 50 -2.42 -8.76 -7.87
CA HIS A 50 -3.58 -9.49 -8.37
C HIS A 50 -3.25 -10.47 -9.51
N ASN A 51 -1.97 -10.72 -9.79
CA ASN A 51 -1.51 -11.59 -10.88
C ASN A 51 -2.16 -11.24 -12.24
N ASN A 52 -2.25 -9.95 -12.56
CA ASN A 52 -2.89 -9.39 -13.75
C ASN A 52 -4.40 -9.66 -13.87
N ASN A 53 -5.07 -10.05 -12.78
CA ASN A 53 -6.52 -10.22 -12.76
C ASN A 53 -7.24 -8.86 -12.66
N TYR A 54 -7.55 -8.27 -13.82
CA TYR A 54 -8.23 -6.97 -13.92
C TYR A 54 -9.54 -6.86 -13.12
N PRO A 55 -10.47 -7.84 -13.16
CA PRO A 55 -11.65 -7.85 -12.29
C PRO A 55 -11.37 -7.66 -10.80
N ASP A 56 -10.33 -8.31 -10.27
CA ASP A 56 -9.97 -8.21 -8.84
C ASP A 56 -9.39 -6.83 -8.53
N ILE A 57 -8.60 -6.27 -9.45
CA ILE A 57 -8.05 -4.90 -9.34
C ILE A 57 -9.19 -3.88 -9.27
N VAL A 58 -10.16 -3.96 -10.19
CA VAL A 58 -11.32 -3.06 -10.21
C VAL A 58 -12.14 -3.20 -8.93
N THR A 59 -12.39 -4.43 -8.48
CA THR A 59 -13.11 -4.68 -7.22
C THR A 59 -12.42 -4.05 -6.02
N SER A 60 -11.09 -4.14 -5.96
CA SER A 60 -10.27 -3.56 -4.88
C SER A 60 -10.33 -2.04 -4.88
N LEU A 61 -10.27 -1.42 -6.08
CA LEU A 61 -10.41 0.02 -6.27
C LEU A 61 -11.81 0.49 -5.84
N GLU A 62 -12.87 -0.19 -6.26
CA GLU A 62 -14.25 0.15 -5.87
C GLU A 62 -14.48 0.05 -4.36
N LYS A 63 -13.95 -0.99 -3.72
CA LYS A 63 -14.00 -1.14 -2.25
C LYS A 63 -13.25 -0.01 -1.57
N ALA A 64 -12.05 0.31 -2.04
CA ALA A 64 -11.26 1.41 -1.49
C ALA A 64 -12.00 2.74 -1.62
N MET A 65 -12.58 3.06 -2.78
CA MET A 65 -13.35 4.29 -2.99
C MET A 65 -14.56 4.46 -2.05
N LYS A 66 -15.16 3.36 -1.61
CA LYS A 66 -16.30 3.39 -0.66
C LYS A 66 -15.87 3.62 0.78
N ILE A 67 -14.61 3.33 1.10
CA ILE A 67 -14.07 3.34 2.46
C ILE A 67 -13.15 4.54 2.69
N ILE A 68 -12.47 5.00 1.63
CA ILE A 68 -11.45 6.04 1.74
C ILE A 68 -12.09 7.37 2.09
N ASP A 69 -11.63 7.95 3.19
CA ASP A 69 -11.84 9.35 3.54
C ASP A 69 -10.49 9.99 3.85
N ASP A 70 -10.45 11.32 3.92
CA ASP A 70 -9.19 12.05 4.11
C ASP A 70 -8.50 11.70 5.44
N ARG A 71 -9.27 11.33 6.47
CA ARG A 71 -8.73 10.98 7.80
C ARG A 71 -8.03 9.62 7.77
N LEU A 72 -8.64 8.64 7.10
CA LEU A 72 -8.06 7.31 6.93
C LEU A 72 -6.74 7.36 6.17
N ILE A 73 -6.64 8.24 5.17
CA ILE A 73 -5.37 8.45 4.45
C ILE A 73 -4.30 8.98 5.40
N ASP A 74 -4.63 9.96 6.24
CA ASP A 74 -3.68 10.57 7.16
C ASP A 74 -3.23 9.59 8.26
N ASP A 75 -4.14 8.76 8.79
CA ASP A 75 -3.85 7.71 9.78
C ASP A 75 -2.88 6.65 9.20
N VAL A 76 -3.12 6.22 7.95
CA VAL A 76 -2.23 5.26 7.26
C VAL A 76 -0.83 5.86 7.05
N LEU A 77 -0.74 7.13 6.68
CA LEU A 77 0.55 7.81 6.52
C LEU A 77 1.34 7.89 7.83
N GLU A 78 0.66 8.18 8.94
CA GLU A 78 1.30 8.21 10.25
C GLU A 78 1.83 6.83 10.66
N GLY A 79 1.02 5.77 10.46
CA GLY A 79 1.43 4.40 10.72
C GLY A 79 2.67 3.97 9.93
N VAL A 80 2.70 4.25 8.62
CA VAL A 80 3.85 3.94 7.76
C VAL A 80 5.10 4.69 8.21
N ARG A 81 4.99 5.98 8.55
CA ARG A 81 6.12 6.78 9.05
C ARG A 81 6.68 6.24 10.37
N ASN A 82 5.80 5.77 11.27
CA ASN A 82 6.20 5.21 12.55
C ASN A 82 6.90 3.86 12.41
N GLU A 83 6.47 2.99 11.47
CA GLU A 83 7.18 1.74 11.18
C GLU A 83 8.57 1.98 10.57
N VAL A 84 8.71 2.98 9.69
CA VAL A 84 10.01 3.35 9.10
C VAL A 84 10.95 3.92 10.17
N ARG A 85 10.47 4.83 11.02
CA ARG A 85 11.26 5.42 12.12
C ARG A 85 11.62 4.40 13.21
N GLY A 86 10.76 3.43 13.47
CA GLY A 86 11.01 2.38 14.45
C GLY A 86 12.24 1.52 14.13
N LYS A 87 12.63 1.40 12.85
CA LYS A 87 13.81 0.64 12.42
C LYS A 87 15.14 1.37 12.59
N ASP A 88 15.13 2.69 12.78
CA ASP A 88 16.35 3.48 13.01
C ASP A 88 16.73 3.62 14.50
N SER A 89 15.88 3.13 15.41
CA SER A 89 16.13 3.14 16.86
C SER A 89 16.69 1.82 17.42
N GLY A 90 17.25 0.98 16.53
CA GLY A 90 18.06 -0.17 16.92
C GLY A 90 19.15 0.28 17.90
N SER A 91 18.99 -0.11 19.15
CA SER A 91 19.84 0.27 20.28
C SER A 91 21.30 -0.12 20.03
N PRO A 92 22.28 0.70 20.45
CA PRO A 92 23.66 0.26 20.55
C PRO A 92 23.75 -0.78 21.68
N GLY A 93 23.96 -2.03 21.30
CA GLY A 93 24.46 -3.08 22.19
C GLY A 93 25.98 -3.08 22.19
#